data_AF-A0A6M1NU18-F1
#
_entry.id   AF-A0A6M1NU18-F1
#
_cell.length_a   1.000
_cell.length_b   1.000
_cell.length_c   1.000
_cell.angle_alpha   90.00
_cell.angle_beta   90.00
_cell.angle_gamma   90.00
#
_symmetry.space_group_name_H-M   'P 1'
#
loop_
_entity.id
_entity.type
_entity.pdbx_description
1 polymer ?
#
loop_
_entity_poly.entity_id
_entity_poly.type
_entity_poly.pdbx_seq_one_letter_code
_entity_poly.pdbx_strand_id
1 'polypeptide(L)'
;MGIFDFIFKRKEAEKTEKATDQEEIPDLPRNLFVDDSDPNYNTSSTSLEFGTKLPIDIIYGFLKEDYESKAYNDALVNPDKSYKEKNLTIIKSNLEIKFKQVLLKYEDMIREIDFHIKSRSEAGLSDLVELLKSRKETYIKHVDELNKMKAHLEEGELYMTGLFQSYEVGFTKGLASLSIHNLKIDNNSL
;
A
#
# COMPACT_ATOMS: atom_id res chain seq x y z
N MET A 1 -86.11 5.43 -5.10
CA MET A 1 -85.92 6.75 -4.46
C MET A 1 -84.54 6.79 -3.82
N GLY A 2 -83.86 7.94 -3.80
CA GLY A 2 -82.56 8.19 -3.13
C GLY A 2 -82.58 7.85 -1.63
N ILE A 3 -81.49 7.94 -0.86
CA ILE A 3 -80.60 9.09 -0.64
C ILE A 3 -79.33 8.60 0.11
N PHE A 4 -78.15 9.00 -0.39
CA PHE A 4 -76.81 9.04 0.22
C PHE A 4 -76.40 7.92 1.21
N ASP A 5 -75.63 6.94 0.74
CA ASP A 5 -75.00 5.92 1.59
C ASP A 5 -73.48 6.07 1.71
N PHE A 6 -73.07 6.12 2.97
CA PHE A 6 -71.76 6.21 3.60
C PHE A 6 -71.43 4.79 4.11
N ILE A 7 -70.14 4.47 4.31
CA ILE A 7 -69.66 3.28 5.07
C ILE A 7 -69.82 1.93 4.32
N PHE A 8 -68.89 1.02 4.61
CA PHE A 8 -68.86 -0.40 4.23
C PHE A 8 -68.44 -0.65 2.78
N LYS A 9 -67.67 -1.68 2.42
CA LYS A 9 -66.84 -2.67 3.12
C LYS A 9 -66.14 -3.38 1.95
N ARG A 10 -64.85 -3.62 2.10
CA ARG A 10 -64.21 -4.94 1.98
C ARG A 10 -64.93 -6.02 1.13
N LYS A 11 -64.17 -6.50 0.13
CA LYS A 11 -64.02 -7.88 -0.39
C LYS A 11 -65.26 -8.78 -0.49
N GLU A 12 -65.44 -9.39 -1.66
CA GLU A 12 -65.11 -10.81 -1.96
C GLU A 12 -65.34 -11.08 -3.47
N ALA A 13 -64.34 -11.60 -4.19
CA ALA A 13 -64.18 -13.00 -4.64
C ALA A 13 -65.10 -13.32 -5.86
N GLU A 14 -64.72 -13.98 -6.96
CA GLU A 14 -63.56 -14.80 -7.33
C GLU A 14 -63.64 -15.06 -8.86
N LYS A 15 -62.46 -15.27 -9.50
CA LYS A 15 -62.16 -16.08 -10.72
C LYS A 15 -62.71 -15.56 -12.08
N THR A 16 -61.91 -15.46 -13.15
CA THR A 16 -61.28 -16.60 -13.87
C THR A 16 -60.26 -16.08 -14.91
N GLU A 17 -59.06 -16.69 -14.98
CA GLU A 17 -58.10 -16.85 -16.12
C GLU A 17 -57.66 -15.62 -16.98
N LYS A 18 -56.39 -15.36 -17.36
CA LYS A 18 -55.29 -16.21 -17.87
C LYS A 18 -54.02 -15.35 -18.10
N ALA A 19 -52.85 -16.01 -18.03
CA ALA A 19 -51.56 -15.73 -18.70
C ALA A 19 -50.76 -14.43 -18.40
N THR A 20 -49.57 -14.56 -17.80
CA THR A 20 -48.24 -14.52 -18.47
C THR A 20 -47.16 -14.42 -17.37
N ASP A 21 -46.31 -15.44 -17.24
CA ASP A 21 -45.14 -15.41 -16.36
C ASP A 21 -44.16 -14.34 -16.86
N GLN A 22 -44.01 -13.25 -16.10
CA GLN A 22 -42.90 -12.33 -16.24
C GLN A 22 -41.90 -12.67 -15.14
N GLU A 23 -40.71 -13.14 -15.55
CA GLU A 23 -39.56 -13.32 -14.67
C GLU A 23 -39.25 -11.99 -13.97
N GLU A 24 -39.42 -11.96 -12.64
CA GLU A 24 -38.99 -10.83 -11.81
C GLU A 24 -37.46 -10.71 -11.90
N ILE A 25 -36.99 -9.64 -12.55
CA ILE A 25 -35.59 -9.22 -12.52
C ILE A 25 -35.25 -8.89 -11.06
N PRO A 26 -34.20 -9.48 -10.46
CA PRO A 26 -33.81 -9.14 -9.10
C PRO A 26 -33.38 -7.68 -9.04
N ASP A 27 -33.99 -6.90 -8.14
CA ASP A 27 -33.57 -5.52 -7.86
C ASP A 27 -32.13 -5.52 -7.34
N LEU A 28 -31.19 -5.11 -8.20
CA LEU A 28 -29.79 -5.01 -7.87
C LEU A 28 -29.59 -3.86 -6.86
N PRO A 29 -28.93 -4.09 -5.71
CA PRO A 29 -28.83 -3.08 -4.68
C PRO A 29 -27.95 -1.90 -5.13
N ARG A 30 -28.43 -0.67 -4.92
CA ARG A 30 -27.81 0.59 -5.36
C ARG A 30 -26.38 0.78 -4.87
N ASN A 31 -26.01 0.16 -3.75
CA ASN A 31 -24.68 0.21 -3.16
C ASN A 31 -23.58 -0.44 -4.01
N LEU A 32 -23.92 -1.20 -5.06
CA LEU A 32 -22.95 -1.66 -6.06
C LEU A 32 -22.54 -0.56 -7.06
N PHE A 33 -23.36 0.49 -7.20
CA PHE A 33 -23.20 1.50 -8.25
C PHE A 33 -22.87 2.90 -7.73
N VAL A 34 -23.14 3.17 -6.44
CA VAL A 34 -22.90 4.48 -5.83
C VAL A 34 -22.06 4.29 -4.58
N ASP A 35 -20.88 4.90 -4.60
CA ASP A 35 -20.01 5.02 -3.43
C ASP A 35 -20.48 6.22 -2.60
N ASP A 36 -21.22 5.95 -1.52
CA ASP A 36 -21.71 6.93 -0.56
C ASP A 36 -20.68 7.20 0.57
N SER A 37 -19.39 6.91 0.37
CA SER A 37 -18.36 7.20 1.37
C SER A 37 -18.09 8.71 1.48
N ASP A 38 -18.16 9.23 2.71
CA ASP A 38 -17.90 10.64 3.03
C ASP A 38 -16.48 11.06 2.63
N PRO A 39 -16.28 12.20 1.94
CA PRO A 39 -14.97 12.63 1.43
C PRO A 39 -14.02 13.13 2.53
N ASN A 40 -14.42 13.06 3.81
CA ASN A 40 -13.67 13.65 4.91
C ASN A 40 -12.89 12.60 5.71
N TYR A 41 -12.07 11.83 5.01
CA TYR A 41 -10.95 11.14 5.65
C TYR A 41 -9.82 12.16 5.83
N ASN A 42 -9.71 12.66 7.06
CA ASN A 42 -8.67 13.54 7.52
C ASN A 42 -7.30 12.83 7.41
N THR A 43 -6.68 12.90 6.24
CA THR A 43 -5.33 12.41 5.97
C THR A 43 -4.40 13.61 5.89
N SER A 44 -3.73 13.87 7.00
CA SER A 44 -2.63 14.82 7.10
C SER A 44 -1.45 14.30 6.29
N SER A 45 -1.46 14.55 4.99
CA SER A 45 -0.28 14.75 4.12
C SER A 45 -0.72 14.59 2.67
N THR A 46 -0.48 15.62 1.88
CA THR A 46 -0.52 15.56 0.42
C THR A 46 0.68 14.75 -0.06
N SER A 47 0.74 13.47 0.28
CA SER A 47 1.56 12.51 -0.44
C SER A 47 0.65 11.88 -1.47
N LEU A 48 1.00 12.03 -2.73
CA LEU A 48 0.35 11.34 -3.82
C LEU A 48 0.60 9.85 -3.56
N GLU A 49 -0.32 9.17 -2.86
CA GLU A 49 -0.28 7.73 -2.61
C GLU A 49 -0.50 7.02 -3.95
N PHE A 50 0.54 6.98 -4.77
CA PHE A 50 0.65 6.06 -5.92
C PHE A 50 0.83 4.61 -5.42
N GLY A 51 0.15 4.23 -4.35
CA GLY A 51 0.21 2.91 -3.76
C GLY A 51 -0.73 1.99 -4.50
N THR A 52 -0.19 1.22 -5.45
CA THR A 52 -0.91 0.10 -6.07
C THR A 52 -1.17 -1.05 -5.08
N LYS A 53 -0.71 -0.90 -3.82
CA LYS A 53 -0.70 -1.94 -2.77
C LYS A 53 0.05 -3.18 -3.25
N LEU A 54 1.09 -2.99 -4.07
CA LEU A 54 1.90 -4.08 -4.60
C LEU A 54 3.14 -4.30 -3.73
N PRO A 55 3.72 -5.52 -3.73
CA PRO A 55 4.88 -5.81 -2.89
C PRO A 55 6.07 -4.85 -3.09
N ILE A 56 6.26 -4.30 -4.29
CA ILE A 56 7.32 -3.31 -4.58
C ILE A 56 7.20 -2.03 -3.73
N ASP A 57 5.98 -1.65 -3.33
CA ASP A 57 5.72 -0.45 -2.54
C ASP A 57 6.38 -0.53 -1.15
N ILE A 58 6.66 -1.75 -0.65
CA ILE A 58 7.37 -1.98 0.61
C ILE A 58 8.80 -1.43 0.55
N ILE A 59 9.47 -1.56 -0.60
CA ILE A 59 10.82 -1.04 -0.78
C ILE A 59 10.78 0.48 -0.83
N TYR A 60 9.89 1.05 -1.64
CA TYR A 60 9.73 2.50 -1.73
C TYR A 60 9.33 3.13 -0.38
N GLY A 61 8.46 2.47 0.38
CA GLY A 61 8.10 2.88 1.73
C GLY A 61 9.32 2.92 2.64
N PHE A 62 10.15 1.88 2.62
CA PHE A 62 11.38 1.83 3.41
C PHE A 62 12.40 2.91 3.03
N LEU A 63 12.55 3.22 1.74
CA LEU A 63 13.44 4.29 1.27
C LEU A 63 12.97 5.69 1.69
N LYS A 64 11.66 5.87 1.90
CA LYS A 64 11.04 7.15 2.29
C LYS A 64 10.96 7.36 3.81
N GLU A 65 11.34 6.38 4.62
CA GLU A 65 11.33 6.51 6.09
C GLU A 65 12.24 7.67 6.54
N ASP A 66 11.86 8.34 7.64
CA ASP A 66 12.64 9.44 8.22
C ASP A 66 13.81 8.91 9.06
N TYR A 67 14.92 8.64 8.37
CA TYR A 67 16.17 8.23 9.00
C TYR A 67 16.92 9.39 9.67
N GLU A 68 16.64 10.64 9.29
CA GLU A 68 17.32 11.79 9.85
C GLU A 68 16.92 11.99 11.31
N SER A 69 15.61 12.05 11.58
CA SER A 69 15.10 12.19 12.95
C SER A 69 15.47 10.99 13.81
N LYS A 70 15.45 9.78 13.25
CA LYS A 70 15.90 8.57 13.95
C LYS A 70 17.36 8.69 14.38
N ALA A 71 18.24 9.07 13.44
CA ALA A 71 19.67 9.19 13.70
C ALA A 71 20.00 10.32 14.67
N TYR A 72 19.25 11.42 14.62
CA TYR A 72 19.37 12.52 15.57
C TYR A 72 19.14 12.02 17.00
N ASN A 73 18.06 11.27 17.24
CA ASN A 73 17.77 10.69 18.54
C ASN A 73 18.82 9.65 18.97
N ASP A 74 19.26 8.80 18.04
CA ASP A 74 20.31 7.82 18.27
C ASP A 74 21.61 8.48 18.76
N ALA A 75 22.01 9.61 18.16
CA ALA A 75 23.21 10.35 18.56
C ALA A 75 23.10 11.00 19.95
N LEU A 76 21.89 11.42 20.36
CA LEU A 76 21.66 11.95 21.70
C LEU A 76 21.78 10.86 22.79
N VAL A 77 21.43 9.61 22.45
CA VAL A 77 21.51 8.47 23.38
C VAL A 77 22.92 7.87 23.39
N ASN A 78 23.54 7.70 22.23
CA ASN A 78 24.88 7.14 22.09
C ASN A 78 25.69 7.88 20.99
N PRO A 79 26.56 8.83 21.38
CA PRO A 79 27.32 9.65 20.44
C PRO A 79 28.54 8.95 19.82
N ASP A 80 28.72 7.64 20.01
CA ASP A 80 29.86 6.89 19.48
C ASP A 80 29.77 6.67 17.95
N LYS A 81 30.89 6.91 17.25
CA LYS A 81 31.06 6.60 15.83
C LYS A 81 30.82 5.12 15.53
N SER A 82 31.25 4.21 16.41
CA SER A 82 31.01 2.77 16.23
C SER A 82 29.52 2.43 16.24
N TYR A 83 28.73 3.15 17.06
CA TYR A 83 27.28 2.97 17.11
C TYR A 83 26.62 3.39 15.79
N LYS A 84 27.02 4.55 15.23
CA LYS A 84 26.58 5.01 13.91
C LYS A 84 26.86 3.98 12.81
N GLU A 85 28.10 3.49 12.73
CA GLU A 85 28.54 2.54 11.69
C GLU A 85 27.77 1.20 11.78
N LYS A 86 27.52 0.70 13.00
CA LYS A 86 26.68 -0.49 13.21
C LYS A 86 25.25 -0.26 12.74
N ASN A 87 24.64 0.88 13.05
CA ASN A 87 23.27 1.18 12.62
C ASN A 87 23.15 1.32 11.11
N LEU A 88 24.11 1.95 10.44
CA LEU A 88 24.15 1.98 8.96
C LEU A 88 24.20 0.56 8.38
N THR A 89 25.01 -0.31 8.96
CA THR A 89 25.10 -1.73 8.56
C THR A 89 23.75 -2.46 8.77
N ILE A 90 23.09 -2.22 9.91
CA ILE A 90 21.76 -2.79 10.20
C ILE A 90 20.73 -2.30 9.19
N ILE A 91 20.73 -1.00 8.86
CA ILE A 91 19.81 -0.43 7.88
C ILE A 91 20.04 -1.06 6.49
N LYS A 92 21.30 -1.22 6.05
CA LYS A 92 21.61 -1.90 4.78
C LYS A 92 21.11 -3.34 4.78
N SER A 93 21.40 -4.09 5.85
CA SER A 93 20.93 -5.48 6.01
C SER A 93 19.39 -5.58 5.98
N ASN A 94 18.69 -4.67 6.65
CA ASN A 94 17.23 -4.64 6.64
C ASN A 94 16.66 -4.36 5.24
N LEU A 95 17.29 -3.46 4.47
CA LEU A 95 16.91 -3.22 3.08
C LEU A 95 17.09 -4.48 2.23
N GLU A 96 18.22 -5.18 2.37
CA GLU A 96 18.47 -6.45 1.66
C GLU A 96 17.45 -7.54 2.02
N ILE A 97 17.06 -7.64 3.30
CA ILE A 97 16.01 -8.56 3.75
C ILE A 97 14.68 -8.23 3.08
N LYS A 98 14.31 -6.94 3.01
CA LYS A 98 13.08 -6.51 2.34
C LYS A 98 13.10 -6.87 0.85
N PHE A 99 14.22 -6.65 0.15
CA PHE A 99 14.36 -7.09 -1.24
C PHE A 99 14.11 -8.60 -1.39
N LYS A 100 14.70 -9.43 -0.53
CA LYS A 100 14.49 -10.88 -0.56
C LYS A 100 13.02 -11.25 -0.34
N GLN A 101 12.36 -10.63 0.63
CA GLN A 101 10.94 -10.87 0.92
C GLN A 101 10.04 -10.49 -0.26
N VAL A 102 10.27 -9.33 -0.86
CA VAL A 102 9.47 -8.82 -1.98
C VAL A 102 9.68 -9.68 -3.23
N LEU A 103 10.92 -10.06 -3.55
CA LEU A 103 11.22 -10.94 -4.68
C LEU A 103 10.54 -12.32 -4.50
N LEU A 104 10.67 -12.93 -3.32
CA LEU A 104 9.99 -14.20 -3.03
C LEU A 104 8.47 -14.10 -3.20
N LYS A 105 7.88 -12.99 -2.74
CA LYS A 105 6.44 -12.76 -2.91
C LYS A 105 6.04 -12.67 -4.38
N TYR A 106 6.83 -12.01 -5.22
CA TYR A 106 6.56 -11.96 -6.66
C TYR A 106 6.72 -13.32 -7.33
N GLU A 107 7.72 -14.12 -6.94
CA GLU A 107 7.87 -15.50 -7.45
C GLU A 107 6.63 -16.34 -7.16
N ASP A 108 6.09 -16.27 -5.94
CA ASP A 108 4.87 -16.98 -5.57
C ASP A 108 3.66 -16.49 -6.38
N MET A 109 3.51 -15.17 -6.54
CA MET A 109 2.42 -14.57 -7.33
C MET A 109 2.50 -14.95 -8.81
N ILE A 110 3.71 -15.04 -9.38
CA ILE A 110 3.91 -15.49 -10.76
C ILE A 110 3.60 -16.98 -10.89
N ARG A 111 3.98 -17.81 -9.91
CA ARG A 111 3.63 -19.24 -9.94
C ARG A 111 2.12 -19.47 -9.90
N GLU A 112 1.42 -18.72 -9.05
CA GLU A 112 -0.03 -18.76 -8.94
C GLU A 112 -0.71 -18.29 -10.23
N ILE A 113 -0.25 -17.18 -10.82
CA ILE A 113 -0.84 -16.67 -12.05
C ILE A 113 -0.64 -17.64 -13.23
N ASP A 114 0.50 -18.32 -13.30
CA ASP A 114 0.77 -19.34 -14.32
C ASP A 114 -0.16 -20.55 -14.20
N PHE A 115 -0.43 -20.99 -12.96
CA PHE A 115 -1.43 -22.03 -12.72
C PHE A 115 -2.81 -21.60 -13.21
N HIS A 116 -3.23 -20.36 -12.92
CA HIS A 116 -4.51 -19.83 -13.37
C HIS A 116 -4.59 -19.67 -14.89
N ILE A 117 -3.53 -19.18 -15.55
CA ILE A 117 -3.47 -19.09 -17.02
C ILE A 117 -3.71 -20.47 -17.64
N LYS A 118 -3.01 -21.50 -17.15
CA LYS A 118 -3.17 -22.88 -17.66
C LYS A 118 -4.59 -23.40 -17.48
N SER A 119 -5.11 -23.35 -16.25
CA SER A 119 -6.44 -23.86 -15.90
C SER A 119 -7.56 -23.18 -16.69
N ARG A 120 -7.45 -21.86 -16.93
CA ARG A 120 -8.48 -21.09 -17.65
C ARG A 120 -8.37 -21.28 -19.17
N SER A 121 -7.16 -21.48 -19.68
CA SER A 121 -6.93 -21.84 -21.07
C SER A 121 -7.53 -23.18 -21.42
N GLU A 122 -7.38 -24.19 -20.54
CA GLU A 122 -8.00 -25.52 -20.73
C GLU A 122 -9.54 -25.46 -20.70
N ALA A 123 -10.10 -24.49 -19.96
CA ALA A 123 -11.54 -24.22 -19.92
C ALA A 123 -12.06 -23.34 -21.07
N GLY A 124 -11.20 -22.91 -22.01
CA GLY A 124 -11.57 -22.07 -23.15
C GLY A 124 -11.87 -20.60 -22.81
N LEU A 125 -11.47 -20.11 -21.63
CA LEU A 125 -11.75 -18.75 -21.16
C LEU A 125 -10.70 -17.74 -21.69
N SER A 126 -10.70 -17.50 -23.00
CA SER A 126 -9.66 -16.70 -23.70
C SER A 126 -9.46 -15.29 -23.13
N ASP A 127 -10.54 -14.57 -22.86
CA ASP A 127 -10.47 -13.17 -22.40
C ASP A 127 -9.82 -13.07 -21.02
N LEU A 128 -10.15 -14.02 -20.14
CA LEU A 128 -9.56 -14.10 -18.80
C LEU A 128 -8.08 -14.50 -18.87
N VAL A 129 -7.71 -15.40 -19.79
CA VAL A 129 -6.32 -15.77 -20.02
C VAL A 129 -5.50 -14.55 -20.42
N GLU A 130 -6.02 -13.71 -21.31
CA GLU A 130 -5.31 -12.52 -21.77
C GLU A 130 -5.14 -11.48 -20.65
N LEU A 131 -6.18 -11.28 -19.83
CA LEU A 131 -6.09 -10.44 -18.63
C LEU A 131 -5.01 -10.95 -17.65
N LEU A 132 -4.97 -12.27 -17.41
CA LEU A 132 -3.98 -12.88 -16.52
C LEU A 132 -2.56 -12.75 -17.07
N LYS A 133 -2.36 -12.88 -18.38
CA LYS A 133 -1.04 -12.64 -19.01
C LYS A 133 -0.59 -11.20 -18.87
N SER A 134 -1.48 -10.23 -19.09
CA SER A 134 -1.18 -8.81 -18.89
C SER A 134 -0.75 -8.54 -17.43
N ARG A 135 -1.47 -9.11 -16.46
CA ARG A 135 -1.11 -9.00 -15.04
C ARG A 135 0.22 -9.69 -14.72
N LYS A 136 0.53 -10.83 -15.34
CA LYS A 136 1.83 -11.50 -15.21
C LYS A 136 2.96 -10.61 -15.74
N GLU A 137 2.76 -9.95 -16.87
CA GLU A 137 3.73 -9.01 -17.44
C GLU A 137 4.06 -7.87 -16.47
N THR A 138 3.05 -7.31 -15.79
CA THR A 138 3.25 -6.31 -14.73
C THR A 138 4.13 -6.86 -13.60
N TYR A 139 3.90 -8.09 -13.14
CA TYR A 139 4.73 -8.70 -12.09
C TYR A 139 6.18 -8.91 -12.54
N ILE A 140 6.38 -9.33 -13.79
CA ILE A 140 7.73 -9.46 -14.36
C ILE A 140 8.44 -8.11 -14.43
N LYS A 141 7.75 -7.05 -14.85
CA LYS A 141 8.31 -5.68 -14.87
C LYS A 141 8.73 -5.22 -13.48
N HIS A 142 7.94 -5.53 -12.45
CA HIS A 142 8.28 -5.18 -11.07
C HIS A 142 9.50 -5.97 -10.56
N VAL A 143 9.64 -7.24 -10.92
CA VAL A 143 10.84 -8.04 -10.60
C VAL A 143 12.08 -7.48 -11.30
N ASP A 144 11.97 -7.10 -12.57
CA ASP A 144 13.07 -6.45 -13.30
C ASP A 144 13.49 -5.13 -12.62
N GLU A 145 12.52 -4.29 -12.25
CA GLU A 145 12.79 -3.06 -11.51
C GLU A 145 13.48 -3.32 -10.17
N LEU A 146 13.03 -4.30 -9.39
CA LEU A 146 13.67 -4.68 -8.13
C LEU A 146 15.12 -5.14 -8.33
N ASN A 147 15.42 -5.84 -9.43
CA ASN A 147 16.78 -6.26 -9.75
C ASN A 147 17.66 -5.05 -10.13
N LYS A 148 17.12 -4.08 -10.88
CA LYS A 148 17.81 -2.81 -11.15
C LYS A 148 18.08 -2.03 -9.88
N MET A 149 17.09 -1.89 -9.01
CA MET A 149 17.25 -1.21 -7.72
C MET A 149 18.35 -1.87 -6.86
N LYS A 150 18.47 -3.21 -6.88
CA LYS A 150 19.57 -3.91 -6.19
C LYS A 150 20.92 -3.62 -6.82
N ALA A 151 21.03 -3.58 -8.14
CA ALA A 151 22.27 -3.21 -8.82
C ALA A 151 22.67 -1.76 -8.46
N HIS A 152 21.72 -0.83 -8.57
CA HIS A 152 21.90 0.58 -8.21
C HIS A 152 22.30 0.78 -6.73
N LEU A 153 21.82 -0.07 -5.82
CA LEU A 153 22.25 -0.05 -4.41
C LEU A 153 23.74 -0.42 -4.25
N GLU A 154 24.23 -1.39 -5.03
CA GLU A 154 25.64 -1.82 -5.00
C GLU A 154 26.55 -0.83 -5.76
N GLU A 155 26.03 -0.18 -6.80
CA GLU A 155 26.71 0.88 -7.55
C GLU A 155 26.77 2.21 -6.79
N GLY A 156 25.93 2.37 -5.76
CA GLY A 156 25.91 3.56 -4.90
C GLY A 156 25.07 4.71 -5.47
N GLU A 157 24.04 4.39 -6.26
CA GLU A 157 23.14 5.39 -6.84
C GLU A 157 22.40 6.20 -5.77
N LEU A 158 22.31 7.51 -5.98
CA LEU A 158 21.92 8.47 -4.95
C LEU A 158 20.52 8.21 -4.39
N TYR A 159 19.56 7.81 -5.24
CA TYR A 159 18.19 7.57 -4.80
C TYR A 159 18.05 6.29 -3.94
N MET A 160 19.01 5.37 -4.02
CA MET A 160 19.10 4.18 -3.17
C MET A 160 19.90 4.45 -1.90
N THR A 161 20.99 5.21 -2.00
CA THR A 161 21.87 5.49 -0.87
C THR A 161 21.48 6.70 -0.03
N GLY A 162 20.54 7.52 -0.52
CA GLY A 162 20.11 8.76 0.14
C GLY A 162 19.61 8.55 1.57
N LEU A 163 19.03 7.39 1.87
CA LEU A 163 18.62 7.03 3.24
C LEU A 163 19.82 6.92 4.20
N PHE A 164 20.96 6.39 3.74
CA PHE A 164 22.18 6.28 4.55
C PHE A 164 22.75 7.66 4.81
N GLN A 165 22.78 8.52 3.78
CA GLN A 165 23.21 9.91 3.90
C GLN A 165 22.32 10.69 4.87
N SER A 166 20.99 10.50 4.77
CA SER A 166 20.01 11.08 5.70
C SER A 166 20.29 10.67 7.15
N TYR A 167 20.58 9.38 7.38
CA TYR A 167 20.99 8.88 8.69
C TYR A 167 22.29 9.55 9.17
N GLU A 168 23.31 9.68 8.32
CA GLU A 168 24.58 10.33 8.71
C GLU A 168 24.41 11.81 9.06
N VAL A 169 23.59 12.54 8.30
CA VAL A 169 23.26 13.93 8.56
C VAL A 169 22.54 14.08 9.88
N GLY A 170 21.51 13.25 10.13
CA GLY A 170 20.76 13.28 11.38
C GLY A 170 21.64 12.99 12.60
N PHE A 171 22.51 11.99 12.51
CA PHE A 171 23.46 11.67 13.58
C PHE A 171 24.40 12.84 13.86
N THR A 172 24.94 13.47 12.82
CA THR A 172 25.84 14.63 12.93
C THR A 172 25.13 15.82 13.58
N LYS A 173 23.86 16.07 13.23
CA LYS A 173 23.03 17.10 13.88
C LYS A 173 22.84 16.81 15.37
N GLY A 174 22.63 15.55 15.75
CA GLY A 174 22.52 15.15 17.15
C GLY A 174 23.80 15.40 17.95
N LEU A 175 24.96 15.06 17.38
CA LEU A 175 26.27 15.35 18.00
C LEU A 175 26.50 16.86 18.18
N ALA A 176 26.16 17.66 17.17
CA ALA A 176 26.28 19.12 17.24
C ALA A 176 25.37 19.70 18.34
N SER A 177 24.14 19.20 18.45
CA SER A 177 23.17 19.57 19.49
C SER A 177 23.71 19.25 20.89
N LEU A 178 24.23 18.04 21.10
CA LEU A 178 24.84 17.60 22.36
C LEU A 178 26.05 18.48 22.74
N SER A 179 26.89 18.81 21.75
CA SER A 179 28.07 19.66 21.96
C SER A 179 27.68 21.08 22.38
N ILE A 180 26.70 21.69 21.71
CA ILE A 180 26.19 23.03 22.06
C ILE A 180 25.58 23.03 23.47
N HIS A 181 24.81 21.98 23.82
CA HIS A 181 24.21 21.87 25.14
C HIS A 181 25.27 21.82 26.25
N ASN A 182 26.32 21.00 26.06
CA ASN A 182 27.41 20.89 27.04
C ASN A 182 28.18 22.20 27.17
N LEU A 183 28.51 22.86 26.05
CA LEU A 183 29.19 24.17 26.07
C LEU A 183 28.35 25.28 26.75
N LYS A 184 27.02 25.24 26.66
CA LYS A 184 26.15 26.20 27.35
C LYS A 184 26.11 25.99 28.85
N ILE A 185 26.19 24.73 29.33
CA ILE A 185 26.27 24.42 30.77
C ILE A 185 27.57 24.99 31.35
N ASP A 186 28.68 24.85 30.64
CA ASP A 186 29.99 25.32 31.11
C ASP A 186 30.05 26.86 31.22
N ASN A 187 29.30 27.60 30.39
CA ASN A 187 29.26 29.07 30.44
C ASN A 187 28.30 29.63 31.51
N ASN A 188 27.39 28.83 32.04
CA ASN A 188 26.43 29.23 33.08
C ASN A 188 26.85 28.81 34.50
N SER A 189 28.03 28.21 34.66
CA SER A 189 28.57 27.72 35.94
C SER A 189 29.78 28.53 36.48
N LEU A 190 29.97 29.74 35.97
CA LEU A 190 30.89 30.78 36.46
C LEU A 190 30.10 32.00 36.98
#